data_AF-A0A7J2V9Y3-F1
#
_entry.id   AF-A0A7J2V9Y3-F1
#
_cell.length_a   1.000
_cell.length_b   1.000
_cell.length_c   1.000
_cell.angle_alpha   90.00
_cell.angle_beta   90.00
_cell.angle_gamma   90.00
#
_symmetry.space_group_name_H-M   'P 1'
#
loop_
_entity.id
_entity.type
_entity.pdbx_description
1 polymer ?
#
loop_
_entity_poly.entity_id
_entity_poly.type
_entity_poly.pdbx_seq_one_letter_code
_entity_poly.pdbx_strand_id
1 'polypeptide(L)'
;MSSAVDHLAMARQYLDEAYKLIERGDSFDAAEKIWEAVKHTTTALTIAVLKEAAPPEGVSWRSFVKEAFMKAGLSEEEASKWASYFIDARKSLHGDCFYGLIYEEEEHRPLMEKAREYVDLVDKILKKLEYQQSKP
;
A
#
# COMPACT_ATOMS: atom_id res chain seq x y z
N MET A 1 12.46 -12.40 6.22
CA MET A 1 11.56 -12.76 5.10
C MET A 1 10.16 -13.12 5.58
N SER A 2 9.96 -13.77 6.74
CA SER A 2 8.60 -14.09 7.23
C SER A 2 7.70 -12.85 7.36
N SER A 3 8.17 -11.78 8.01
CA SER A 3 7.33 -10.59 8.25
C SER A 3 6.83 -9.92 6.96
N ALA A 4 7.67 -9.75 5.93
CA ALA A 4 7.24 -9.13 4.67
C ALA A 4 6.20 -9.99 3.93
N VAL A 5 6.37 -11.32 3.91
CA VAL A 5 5.42 -12.26 3.31
C VAL A 5 4.10 -12.27 4.08
N ASP A 6 4.16 -12.26 5.42
CA ASP A 6 2.98 -12.22 6.29
C ASP A 6 2.18 -10.92 6.05
N HIS A 7 2.86 -9.79 5.94
CA HIS A 7 2.22 -8.51 5.60
C HIS A 7 1.56 -8.54 4.21
N LEU A 8 2.20 -9.12 3.21
CA LEU A 8 1.60 -9.23 1.87
C LEU A 8 0.39 -10.18 1.85
N ALA A 9 0.41 -11.25 2.63
CA ALA A 9 -0.74 -12.15 2.80
C ALA A 9 -1.92 -11.43 3.45
N MET A 10 -1.69 -10.68 4.53
CA MET A 10 -2.71 -9.85 5.17
C MET A 10 -3.27 -8.80 4.21
N ALA A 11 -2.41 -8.13 3.42
CA ALA A 11 -2.85 -7.14 2.45
C ALA A 11 -3.84 -7.72 1.42
N ARG A 12 -3.59 -8.94 0.94
CA ARG A 12 -4.50 -9.64 0.02
C ARG A 12 -5.84 -9.96 0.67
N GLN A 13 -5.83 -10.42 1.92
CA GLN A 13 -7.06 -10.70 2.67
C GLN A 13 -7.91 -9.44 2.84
N TYR A 14 -7.30 -8.32 3.24
CA TYR A 14 -8.01 -7.06 3.35
C TYR A 14 -8.53 -6.56 2.02
N LEU A 15 -7.78 -6.72 0.94
CA LEU A 15 -8.22 -6.35 -0.39
C LEU A 15 -9.46 -7.17 -0.83
N ASP A 16 -9.46 -8.48 -0.58
CA ASP A 16 -10.61 -9.35 -0.88
C ASP A 16 -11.83 -9.03 -0.01
N GLU A 17 -11.63 -8.65 1.26
CA GLU A 17 -12.71 -8.16 2.13
C GLU A 17 -13.27 -6.83 1.63
N ALA A 18 -12.40 -5.89 1.26
CA ALA A 18 -12.80 -4.58 0.75
C ALA A 18 -13.69 -4.70 -0.48
N TYR A 19 -13.35 -5.55 -1.45
CA TYR A 19 -14.17 -5.71 -2.65
C TYR A 19 -15.56 -6.28 -2.34
N LYS A 20 -15.69 -7.18 -1.37
CA LYS A 20 -17.02 -7.66 -0.92
C LYS A 20 -17.85 -6.56 -0.27
N LEU A 21 -17.21 -5.61 0.42
CA LEU A 21 -17.88 -4.45 1.03
C LEU A 21 -18.33 -3.46 -0.05
N ILE A 22 -17.48 -3.19 -1.05
CA ILE A 22 -17.82 -2.37 -2.22
C ILE A 22 -19.05 -2.93 -2.94
N GLU A 23 -19.09 -4.24 -3.18
CA GLU A 23 -20.25 -4.90 -3.83
C GLU A 23 -21.56 -4.74 -3.03
N ARG A 24 -21.46 -4.58 -1.72
CA ARG A 24 -22.61 -4.38 -0.81
C ARG A 24 -22.98 -2.91 -0.61
N GLY A 25 -22.21 -1.98 -1.19
CA GLY A 25 -22.38 -0.53 -0.99
C GLY A 25 -21.91 -0.02 0.37
N ASP A 26 -21.07 -0.79 1.07
CA ASP A 26 -20.50 -0.40 2.37
C ASP A 26 -19.18 0.36 2.17
N SER A 27 -19.29 1.60 1.70
CA SER A 27 -18.13 2.39 1.25
C SER A 27 -17.17 2.77 2.38
N PHE A 28 -17.65 2.97 3.60
CA PHE A 28 -16.82 3.39 4.74
C PHE A 28 -15.93 2.25 5.22
N ASP A 29 -16.51 1.07 5.46
CA ASP A 29 -15.73 -0.09 5.86
C ASP A 29 -14.84 -0.58 4.70
N ALA A 30 -15.31 -0.47 3.45
CA ALA A 30 -14.46 -0.72 2.29
C ALA A 30 -13.23 0.20 2.26
N ALA A 31 -13.38 1.50 2.54
CA ALA A 31 -12.29 2.45 2.59
C ALA A 31 -11.20 2.03 3.59
N GLU A 32 -11.61 1.63 4.79
CA GLU A 32 -10.68 1.20 5.83
C GLU A 32 -9.97 -0.09 5.44
N LYS A 33 -10.68 -1.06 4.86
CA LYS A 33 -10.07 -2.32 4.40
C LYS A 33 -9.09 -2.09 3.25
N ILE A 34 -9.39 -1.18 2.32
CA ILE A 34 -8.42 -0.77 1.31
C ILE A 34 -7.19 -0.14 1.96
N TRP A 35 -7.38 0.78 2.91
CA TRP A 35 -6.26 1.41 3.60
C TRP A 35 -5.37 0.38 4.30
N GLU A 36 -5.95 -0.56 5.04
CA GLU A 36 -5.18 -1.62 5.70
C GLU A 36 -4.44 -2.49 4.67
N ALA A 37 -5.04 -2.80 3.52
CA ALA A 37 -4.33 -3.48 2.43
C ALA A 37 -3.11 -2.68 1.93
N VAL A 38 -3.27 -1.38 1.68
CA VAL A 38 -2.20 -0.48 1.23
C VAL A 38 -1.10 -0.33 2.29
N LYS A 39 -1.48 -0.18 3.56
CA LYS A 39 -0.57 -0.07 4.70
C LYS A 39 0.27 -1.33 4.89
N HIS A 40 -0.37 -2.50 4.94
CA HIS A 40 0.33 -3.78 5.04
C HIS A 40 1.27 -4.02 3.85
N THR A 41 0.83 -3.71 2.63
CA THR A 41 1.66 -3.79 1.43
C THR A 41 2.89 -2.88 1.52
N THR A 42 2.70 -1.64 1.97
CA THR A 42 3.79 -0.68 2.16
C THR A 42 4.78 -1.18 3.21
N THR A 43 4.29 -1.70 4.33
CA THR A 43 5.15 -2.28 5.38
C THR A 43 5.94 -3.48 4.86
N ALA A 44 5.33 -4.35 4.03
CA ALA A 44 6.05 -5.45 3.39
C ALA A 44 7.22 -4.95 2.53
N LEU A 45 6.97 -3.93 1.70
CA LEU A 45 8.00 -3.29 0.86
C LEU A 45 9.13 -2.70 1.72
N THR A 46 8.81 -1.89 2.71
CA THR A 46 9.83 -1.17 3.49
C THR A 46 10.64 -2.12 4.37
N ILE A 47 10.02 -3.15 4.96
CA ILE A 47 10.76 -4.20 5.68
C ILE A 47 11.70 -4.94 4.74
N ALA A 48 11.24 -5.31 3.54
CA ALA A 48 12.07 -6.07 2.61
C ALA A 48 13.27 -5.26 2.12
N VAL A 49 13.06 -3.97 1.80
CA VAL A 49 14.04 -3.12 1.12
C VAL A 49 14.85 -2.26 2.08
N LEU A 50 14.21 -1.62 3.05
CA LEU A 50 14.82 -0.67 4.00
C LEU A 50 15.13 -1.30 5.36
N LYS A 51 14.64 -2.51 5.64
CA LYS A 51 14.75 -3.20 6.95
C LYS A 51 14.03 -2.47 8.09
N GLU A 52 13.10 -1.59 7.75
CA GLU A 52 12.30 -0.80 8.69
C GLU A 52 10.82 -0.84 8.29
N ALA A 53 9.92 -0.92 9.27
CA ALA A 53 8.48 -0.96 9.04
C ALA A 53 7.83 0.43 8.89
N ALA A 54 8.51 1.46 9.39
CA ALA A 54 8.03 2.84 9.48
C ALA A 54 9.23 3.80 9.35
N PRO A 55 9.00 5.05 8.90
CA PRO A 55 10.08 6.03 8.79
C PRO A 55 10.70 6.34 10.16
N PRO A 56 12.02 6.63 10.21
CA PRO A 56 12.65 7.15 11.41
C PRO A 56 12.18 8.59 11.70
N GLU A 57 12.45 9.07 12.90
CA GLU A 57 12.06 10.42 13.32
C GLU A 57 12.63 11.48 12.35
N GLY A 58 11.80 12.46 12.00
CA GLY A 58 12.15 13.53 11.06
C GLY A 58 12.02 13.15 9.58
N VAL A 59 11.78 11.87 9.24
CA VAL A 59 11.55 11.44 7.85
C VAL A 59 10.06 11.32 7.57
N SER A 60 9.60 11.95 6.49
CA SER A 60 8.20 11.83 6.08
C SER A 60 7.91 10.44 5.50
N TRP A 61 6.69 9.94 5.73
CA TRP A 61 6.20 8.73 5.06
C TRP A 61 6.33 8.79 3.54
N ARG A 62 6.09 9.95 2.92
CA ARG A 62 6.22 10.12 1.46
C ARG A 62 7.64 9.87 1.00
N SER A 63 8.62 10.46 1.67
CA SER A 63 10.04 10.30 1.34
C SER A 63 10.50 8.87 1.58
N PHE A 64 10.10 8.26 2.69
CA PHE A 64 10.46 6.90 3.07
C PHE A 64 9.91 5.85 2.08
N VAL A 65 8.63 5.95 1.72
CA VAL A 65 8.01 5.04 0.74
C VAL A 65 8.62 5.23 -0.65
N LYS A 66 8.90 6.49 -1.06
CA LYS A 66 9.60 6.78 -2.31
C LYS A 66 10.98 6.11 -2.33
N GLU A 67 11.76 6.25 -1.25
CA GLU A 67 13.08 5.63 -1.13
C GLU A 67 13.00 4.09 -1.24
N ALA A 68 12.01 3.47 -0.59
CA ALA A 68 11.78 2.03 -0.68
C ALA A 68 11.54 1.58 -2.14
N PHE A 69 10.69 2.29 -2.88
CA PHE A 69 10.45 1.99 -4.30
C PHE A 69 11.70 2.21 -5.17
N MET A 70 12.43 3.30 -4.95
CA MET A 70 13.67 3.57 -5.70
C MET A 70 14.72 2.48 -5.46
N LYS A 71 14.94 2.07 -4.21
CA LYS A 71 15.87 0.97 -3.87
C LYS A 71 15.37 -0.39 -4.38
N ALA A 72 14.07 -0.53 -4.60
CA ALA A 72 13.49 -1.70 -5.27
C ALA A 72 13.66 -1.67 -6.80
N GLY A 73 14.23 -0.61 -7.36
CA GLY A 73 14.59 -0.49 -8.77
C GLY A 73 13.56 0.23 -9.65
N LEU A 74 12.62 0.96 -9.06
CA LEU A 74 11.75 1.87 -9.81
C LEU A 74 12.49 3.18 -10.15
N SER A 75 12.06 3.84 -11.22
CA SER A 75 12.49 5.20 -11.50
C SER A 75 12.00 6.18 -10.43
N GLU A 76 12.65 7.34 -10.34
CA GLU A 76 12.24 8.38 -9.39
C GLU A 76 10.79 8.84 -9.61
N GLU A 77 10.37 8.94 -10.87
CA GLU A 77 9.02 9.34 -11.27
C GLU A 77 7.98 8.32 -10.79
N GLU A 78 8.20 7.04 -11.09
CA GLU A 78 7.30 5.96 -10.65
C GLU A 78 7.26 5.85 -9.13
N ALA A 79 8.42 5.92 -8.47
CA ALA A 79 8.51 5.88 -7.01
C ALA A 79 7.76 7.06 -6.37
N SER A 80 7.89 8.27 -6.93
CA SER A 80 7.19 9.46 -6.45
C SER A 80 5.67 9.34 -6.65
N LYS A 81 5.22 8.78 -7.78
CA LYS A 81 3.81 8.51 -8.05
C LYS A 81 3.22 7.56 -7.01
N TRP A 82 3.89 6.44 -6.73
CA TRP A 82 3.38 5.44 -5.79
C TRP A 82 3.48 5.87 -4.33
N ALA A 83 4.51 6.63 -3.96
CA ALA A 83 4.58 7.26 -2.65
C ALA A 83 3.47 8.31 -2.45
N SER A 84 3.10 9.02 -3.51
CA SER A 84 1.97 9.96 -3.46
C SER A 84 0.65 9.23 -3.27
N TYR A 85 0.41 8.18 -4.04
CA TYR A 85 -0.76 7.32 -3.88
C TYR A 85 -0.91 6.79 -2.44
N PHE A 86 0.17 6.33 -1.82
CA PHE A 86 0.13 5.89 -0.42
C PHE A 86 -0.38 6.98 0.54
N ILE A 87 0.08 8.23 0.35
CA ILE A 87 -0.35 9.36 1.19
C ILE A 87 -1.80 9.72 0.91
N ASP A 88 -2.21 9.71 -0.36
CA ASP A 88 -3.58 10.04 -0.76
C ASP A 88 -4.56 8.98 -0.23
N ALA A 89 -4.23 7.69 -0.35
CA ALA A 89 -5.02 6.61 0.25
C ALA A 89 -5.14 6.75 1.78
N ARG A 90 -4.04 7.06 2.49
CA ARG A 90 -4.08 7.31 3.94
C ARG A 90 -4.96 8.49 4.30
N LYS A 91 -4.81 9.61 3.58
CA LYS A 91 -5.54 10.83 3.92
C LYS A 91 -7.02 10.68 3.58
N SER A 92 -7.33 10.26 2.37
CA SER A 92 -8.70 10.25 1.85
C SER A 92 -9.50 9.03 2.30
N LEU A 93 -8.93 7.82 2.28
CA LEU A 93 -9.69 6.62 2.64
C LEU A 93 -9.79 6.43 4.16
N HIS A 94 -8.65 6.48 4.86
CA HIS A 94 -8.63 6.31 6.32
C HIS A 94 -9.05 7.58 7.06
N GLY A 95 -8.53 8.74 6.64
CA GLY A 95 -8.84 10.02 7.27
C GLY A 95 -10.24 10.52 6.92
N ASP A 96 -10.44 10.95 5.68
CA ASP A 96 -11.67 11.66 5.27
C ASP A 96 -12.89 10.72 5.21
N CYS A 97 -12.74 9.55 4.59
CA CYS A 97 -13.84 8.61 4.44
C CYS A 97 -14.16 7.87 5.73
N PHE A 98 -13.25 7.03 6.24
CA PHE A 98 -13.56 6.18 7.40
C PHE A 98 -13.75 6.98 8.70
N TYR A 99 -12.78 7.81 9.10
CA TYR A 99 -12.91 8.62 10.32
C TYR A 99 -13.76 9.87 10.16
N GLY A 100 -13.68 10.52 9.00
CA GLY A 100 -14.41 11.76 8.72
C GLY A 100 -15.88 11.53 8.34
N LEU A 101 -16.26 10.29 8.00
CA LEU A 101 -17.60 9.91 7.54
C LEU A 101 -18.03 10.68 6.29
N ILE A 102 -17.07 11.04 5.43
CA ILE A 102 -17.31 11.74 4.17
C ILE A 102 -16.95 10.81 3.01
N TYR A 103 -17.96 10.28 2.32
CA TYR A 103 -17.78 9.50 1.10
C TYR A 103 -18.28 10.28 -0.11
N GLU A 104 -17.40 10.43 -1.08
CA GLU A 104 -17.67 11.01 -2.38
C GLU A 104 -17.14 10.04 -3.45
N GLU A 105 -18.05 9.44 -4.23
CA GLU A 105 -17.71 8.37 -5.18
C GLU A 105 -16.56 8.80 -6.11
N GLU A 106 -16.64 9.99 -6.72
CA GLU A 106 -15.65 10.48 -7.68
C GLU A 106 -14.25 10.66 -7.08
N GLU A 107 -14.16 10.98 -5.79
CA GLU A 107 -12.89 11.22 -5.09
C GLU A 107 -12.30 9.93 -4.50
N HIS A 108 -13.15 9.06 -3.95
CA HIS A 108 -12.71 7.91 -3.15
C HIS A 108 -12.67 6.61 -3.94
N ARG A 109 -13.64 6.36 -4.83
CA ARG A 109 -13.70 5.12 -5.59
C ARG A 109 -12.45 4.86 -6.43
N PRO A 110 -11.88 5.86 -7.16
CA PRO A 110 -10.66 5.62 -7.93
C PRO A 110 -9.45 5.24 -7.06
N LEU A 111 -9.36 5.77 -5.84
CA LEU A 111 -8.31 5.41 -4.90
C LEU A 111 -8.45 3.96 -4.40
N MET A 112 -9.69 3.51 -4.18
CA MET A 112 -10.00 2.13 -3.80
C MET A 112 -9.61 1.14 -4.89
N GLU A 113 -10.00 1.42 -6.13
CA GLU A 113 -9.74 0.53 -7.26
C GLU A 113 -8.24 0.40 -7.58
N LYS A 114 -7.50 1.51 -7.44
CA LYS A 114 -6.05 1.56 -7.65
C LYS A 114 -5.24 0.76 -6.62
N ALA A 115 -5.83 0.37 -5.49
CA ALA A 115 -5.14 -0.39 -4.45
C ALA A 115 -4.65 -1.75 -4.95
N ARG A 116 -5.40 -2.39 -5.86
CA ARG A 116 -4.99 -3.65 -6.47
C ARG A 116 -3.69 -3.50 -7.27
N GLU A 117 -3.57 -2.45 -8.07
CA GLU A 117 -2.34 -2.17 -8.82
C GLU A 117 -1.15 -1.95 -7.88
N TYR A 118 -1.37 -1.27 -6.75
CA TYR A 118 -0.34 -1.04 -5.74
C TYR A 118 0.14 -2.34 -5.09
N VAL A 119 -0.80 -3.20 -4.68
CA VAL A 119 -0.52 -4.52 -4.09
C VAL A 119 0.23 -5.41 -5.09
N ASP A 120 -0.25 -5.50 -6.33
CA ASP A 120 0.34 -6.33 -7.38
C ASP A 120 1.76 -5.87 -7.77
N LEU A 121 1.99 -4.55 -7.80
CA LEU A 121 3.31 -3.99 -8.04
C LEU A 121 4.30 -4.44 -6.95
N VAL A 122 3.93 -4.30 -5.68
CA VAL A 122 4.81 -4.68 -4.57
C VAL A 122 5.03 -6.19 -4.54
N ASP A 123 4.01 -7.00 -4.79
CA ASP A 123 4.16 -8.46 -4.93
C ASP A 123 5.20 -8.83 -6.01
N LYS A 124 5.12 -8.19 -7.18
CA LYS A 124 6.08 -8.40 -8.27
C LYS A 124 7.50 -7.99 -7.87
N ILE A 125 7.64 -6.86 -7.18
CA ILE A 125 8.93 -6.38 -6.66
C ILE A 125 9.52 -7.40 -5.69
N LEU A 126 8.75 -7.86 -4.70
CA LEU A 126 9.25 -8.78 -3.67
C LEU A 126 9.67 -10.12 -4.27
N LYS A 127 8.87 -10.70 -5.18
CA LYS A 127 9.23 -11.91 -5.92
C LYS A 127 10.54 -11.77 -6.71
N LYS A 128 10.76 -10.61 -7.33
CA LYS A 128 12.02 -10.33 -8.04
C LYS A 128 13.21 -10.25 -7.09
N LEU A 129 13.04 -9.60 -5.93
CA LEU A 129 14.08 -9.49 -4.91
C LEU A 129 14.44 -10.86 -4.31
N GLU A 130 13.45 -11.70 -4.01
CA GLU A 130 13.67 -13.08 -3.55
C GLU A 130 14.43 -13.90 -4.59
N TYR A 131 14.03 -13.82 -5.86
CA TYR A 131 14.72 -14.49 -6.95
C TYR A 131 16.19 -14.03 -7.05
N GLN A 132 16.47 -12.73 -6.94
CA GLN A 132 17.83 -12.19 -6.97
C GLN A 132 18.68 -12.65 -5.78
N GLN A 133 18.09 -12.78 -4.59
CA GLN A 133 18.78 -13.25 -3.39
C GLN A 133 19.05 -14.76 -3.41
N SER A 134 18.25 -15.52 -4.16
CA SER A 134 18.40 -16.98 -4.31
C SER A 134 19.45 -17.41 -5.35
N LYS A 135 20.05 -16.46 -6.08
CA LYS A 135 21.12 -16.78 -7.05
C LYS A 135 22.43 -17.12 -6.33
N PRO A 136 23.12 -18.21 -6.72
CA PRO A 136 24.42 -18.59 -6.18
C PRO A 136 25.54 -17.61 -6.55
#